data_AF-A0A9E2HH71-F1
#
_entry.id   AF-A0A9E2HH71-F1
#
_cell.length_a   1.000
_cell.length_b   1.000
_cell.length_c   1.000
_cell.angle_alpha   90.00
_cell.angle_beta   90.00
_cell.angle_gamma   90.00
#
_symmetry.space_group_name_H-M   'P 1'
#
loop_
_entity.id
_entity.type
_entity.pdbx_description
1 polymer ?
#
loop_
_entity_poly.entity_id
_entity_poly.type
_entity_poly.pdbx_seq_one_letter_code
_entity_poly.pdbx_strand_id
1 'polypeptide(L)'
;MTALPLPLPGPSSAGHPAVLYTDEPVALLQLDGSDPAGAASAVYREVRRGRRVVAVACGDPEAPDRLARTLDAIGVVSVQPAPGEAVLGAGVTLVAGPPTLPARPRPGPARILRVALAGCGVVGGGVLPRLLADPRFEVVGVLVRDPDKPRDPHIPAGLAVADAGALLAREPDILVEAISDASTGLALIRAALTRGVDVVSANKQAVGADLRALTDLAAAHGARLLYAASVGGGAPLIETVRRARAHGPVVRIEAVLNGTCNFILNRLAEGLPFETALGAARDAGFAEADPSADLTGLDAAAKLAILAHEALQDRLIVEAVAREALTADADLPSGTVRQLARLDVRTGETGIALRCVDGDALFADLPDAWNALRVTTGDGRVFTARGRGAGRTPTAESVWADLIDLADA
;
A
#
# COMPACT_ATOMS: atom_id res chain seq x y z
N MET A 1 -12.54 -27.71 -7.41
CA MET A 1 -13.40 -27.39 -6.26
C MET A 1 -13.74 -28.71 -5.59
N THR A 2 -12.96 -29.08 -4.58
CA THR A 2 -13.28 -30.17 -3.67
C THR A 2 -12.85 -29.64 -2.32
N ALA A 3 -13.81 -29.08 -1.60
CA ALA A 3 -13.60 -28.56 -0.26
C ALA A 3 -13.38 -29.76 0.66
N LEU A 4 -12.14 -30.02 1.03
CA LEU A 4 -11.89 -30.66 2.32
C LEU A 4 -12.24 -29.59 3.36
N PRO A 5 -13.22 -29.83 4.26
CA PRO A 5 -13.43 -28.96 5.39
C PRO A 5 -12.19 -29.09 6.28
N LEU A 6 -11.20 -28.23 6.08
CA LEU A 6 -10.26 -27.93 7.14
C LEU A 6 -11.13 -27.41 8.30
N PRO A 7 -11.17 -28.08 9.46
CA PRO A 7 -11.88 -27.55 10.61
C PRO A 7 -11.17 -26.25 10.95
N LEU A 8 -11.78 -25.12 10.60
CA LEU A 8 -11.41 -23.84 11.18
C LEU A 8 -11.47 -24.05 12.70
N PRO A 9 -10.45 -23.61 13.46
CA PRO A 9 -10.42 -23.86 14.89
C PRO A 9 -11.74 -23.42 15.50
N GLY A 10 -12.37 -24.36 16.20
CA GLY A 10 -13.55 -24.09 17.00
C GLY A 10 -13.22 -23.05 18.08
N PRO A 11 -14.22 -22.34 18.59
CA PRO A 11 -14.01 -21.33 19.63
C PRO A 11 -13.24 -21.93 20.80
N SER A 12 -12.17 -21.25 21.22
CA SER A 12 -11.57 -21.45 22.54
C SER A 12 -12.68 -21.21 23.58
N SER A 13 -12.98 -22.24 24.38
CA SER A 13 -14.03 -22.23 25.39
C SER A 13 -13.65 -21.41 26.64
N ALA A 14 -13.02 -20.25 26.46
CA ALA A 14 -12.62 -19.36 27.54
C ALA A 14 -13.04 -17.91 27.23
N GLY A 15 -14.26 -17.55 27.64
CA GLY A 15 -14.56 -16.22 28.19
C GLY A 15 -14.47 -14.96 27.31
N HIS A 16 -14.32 -15.03 25.99
CA HIS A 16 -14.33 -13.83 25.13
C HIS A 16 -15.64 -13.65 24.35
N PRO A 17 -16.05 -12.39 24.07
CA PRO A 17 -17.37 -12.06 23.55
C PRO A 17 -17.62 -12.73 22.20
N ALA A 18 -18.87 -13.18 22.00
CA ALA A 18 -19.32 -13.90 20.83
C ALA A 18 -18.92 -13.18 19.53
N VAL A 19 -17.96 -13.75 18.80
CA VAL A 19 -17.67 -13.32 17.43
C VAL A 19 -18.82 -13.79 16.55
N LEU A 20 -19.67 -12.84 16.17
CA LEU A 20 -20.69 -13.01 15.14
C LEU A 20 -20.02 -13.52 13.86
N TYR A 21 -20.53 -14.61 13.29
CA TYR A 21 -20.20 -14.99 11.92
C TYR A 21 -20.62 -13.83 11.01
N THR A 22 -19.65 -13.17 10.37
CA THR A 22 -19.93 -12.12 9.41
C THR A 22 -20.18 -12.75 8.04
N ASP A 23 -21.23 -12.31 7.34
CA ASP A 23 -21.51 -12.63 5.91
C ASP A 23 -20.43 -12.05 4.95
N GLU A 24 -19.20 -11.84 5.43
CA GLU A 24 -18.14 -11.25 4.66
C GLU A 24 -17.53 -12.27 3.68
N PRO A 25 -17.25 -11.88 2.43
CA PRO A 25 -16.60 -12.76 1.48
C PRO A 25 -15.19 -13.13 1.98
N VAL A 26 -14.98 -14.43 2.24
CA VAL A 26 -13.69 -15.00 2.65
C VAL A 26 -13.01 -15.69 1.46
N ALA A 27 -11.74 -15.35 1.20
CA ALA A 27 -10.86 -16.04 0.27
C ALA A 27 -9.97 -17.04 1.03
N LEU A 28 -9.98 -18.31 0.64
CA LEU A 28 -9.02 -19.29 1.14
C LEU A 28 -7.81 -19.37 0.19
N LEU A 29 -6.64 -18.98 0.65
CA LEU A 29 -5.38 -19.09 -0.08
C LEU A 29 -4.52 -20.17 0.54
N GLN A 30 -4.13 -21.16 -0.25
CA GLN A 30 -3.10 -22.11 0.14
C GLN A 30 -1.77 -21.64 -0.44
N LEU A 31 -0.78 -21.44 0.43
CA LEU A 31 0.47 -20.75 0.10
C LEU A 31 1.65 -21.69 0.32
N ASP A 32 2.60 -21.66 -0.60
CA ASP A 32 3.89 -22.30 -0.44
C ASP A 32 4.80 -21.36 0.36
N GLY A 33 5.11 -21.74 1.60
CA GLY A 33 5.91 -20.94 2.54
C GLY A 33 7.42 -20.92 2.24
N SER A 34 7.86 -21.55 1.15
CA SER A 34 9.24 -21.44 0.65
C SER A 34 9.53 -20.06 0.02
N ASP A 35 8.52 -19.39 -0.55
CA ASP A 35 8.59 -18.01 -1.03
C ASP A 35 7.63 -17.10 -0.22
N PRO A 36 8.08 -16.62 0.95
CA PRO A 36 7.22 -15.81 1.81
C PRO A 36 6.81 -14.47 1.18
N ALA A 37 7.59 -13.92 0.25
CA ALA A 37 7.27 -12.67 -0.46
C ALA A 37 6.16 -12.88 -1.50
N GLY A 38 6.24 -13.95 -2.29
CA GLY A 38 5.17 -14.33 -3.21
C GLY A 38 3.86 -14.66 -2.48
N ALA A 39 3.95 -15.35 -1.34
CA ALA A 39 2.81 -15.65 -0.49
C ALA A 39 2.19 -14.39 0.13
N ALA A 40 2.99 -13.49 0.69
CA ALA A 40 2.54 -12.22 1.24
C ALA A 40 1.83 -11.35 0.19
N SER A 41 2.38 -11.28 -1.03
CA SER A 41 1.75 -10.58 -2.15
C SER A 41 0.38 -11.14 -2.52
N ALA A 42 0.22 -12.48 -2.53
CA ALA A 42 -1.07 -13.11 -2.83
C ALA A 42 -2.13 -12.76 -1.77
N VAL A 43 -1.76 -12.82 -0.49
CA VAL A 43 -2.63 -12.40 0.61
C VAL A 43 -2.98 -10.92 0.49
N TYR A 44 -1.98 -10.08 0.28
CA TYR A 44 -2.17 -8.64 0.14
C TYR A 44 -3.13 -8.30 -1.00
N ARG A 45 -3.01 -8.96 -2.15
CA ARG A 45 -3.94 -8.78 -3.29
C ARG A 45 -5.39 -9.12 -2.94
N GLU A 46 -5.63 -10.23 -2.25
CA GLU A 46 -7.01 -10.58 -1.88
C GLU A 46 -7.58 -9.62 -0.82
N VAL A 47 -6.74 -9.14 0.11
CA VAL A 47 -7.12 -8.05 1.03
C VAL A 47 -7.47 -6.78 0.26
N ARG A 48 -6.67 -6.39 -0.74
CA ARG A 48 -6.93 -5.25 -1.65
C ARG A 48 -8.26 -5.39 -2.39
N ARG A 49 -8.63 -6.61 -2.77
CA ARG A 49 -9.93 -6.92 -3.41
C ARG A 49 -11.11 -6.94 -2.42
N GLY A 50 -10.87 -6.59 -1.16
CA GLY A 50 -11.90 -6.53 -0.13
C GLY A 50 -12.35 -7.87 0.41
N ARG A 51 -11.61 -8.94 0.12
CA ARG A 51 -11.89 -10.27 0.64
C ARG A 51 -11.10 -10.45 1.93
N ARG A 52 -11.78 -10.93 2.96
CA ARG A 52 -11.06 -11.41 4.15
C ARG A 52 -10.29 -12.66 3.75
N VAL A 53 -9.02 -12.76 4.09
CA VAL A 53 -8.17 -13.85 3.57
C VAL A 53 -7.88 -14.86 4.68
N VAL A 54 -8.20 -16.13 4.44
CA VAL A 54 -7.65 -17.24 5.22
C VAL A 54 -6.47 -17.78 4.45
N ALA A 55 -5.27 -17.53 4.94
CA ALA A 55 -4.02 -17.94 4.33
C ALA A 55 -3.48 -19.18 5.06
N VAL A 56 -3.46 -20.30 4.36
CA VAL A 56 -2.90 -21.57 4.83
C VAL A 56 -1.46 -21.64 4.35
N ALA A 57 -0.51 -21.40 5.26
CA ALA A 57 0.91 -21.53 4.96
C ALA A 57 1.30 -23.02 5.02
N CYS A 58 1.78 -23.56 3.91
CA CYS A 58 2.33 -24.92 3.80
C CYS A 58 3.85 -24.87 3.73
N GLY A 59 4.55 -25.86 4.31
CA GLY A 59 6.01 -25.92 4.27
C GLY A 59 6.59 -26.53 5.54
N ASP A 60 7.82 -26.17 5.87
CA ASP A 60 8.43 -26.46 7.17
C ASP A 60 7.70 -25.74 8.33
N PRO A 61 7.94 -26.12 9.59
CA PRO A 61 7.24 -25.54 10.76
C PRO A 61 7.37 -24.02 10.91
N GLU A 62 8.38 -23.39 10.31
CA GLU A 62 8.60 -21.93 10.39
C GLU A 62 7.92 -21.16 9.25
N ALA A 63 7.28 -21.84 8.29
CA ALA A 63 6.60 -21.21 7.16
C ALA A 63 5.53 -20.17 7.59
N PRO A 64 4.67 -20.45 8.60
CA PRO A 64 3.74 -19.45 9.13
C PRO A 64 4.45 -18.22 9.68
N ASP A 65 5.56 -18.41 10.40
CA ASP A 65 6.33 -17.32 11.01
C ASP A 65 7.02 -16.46 9.95
N ARG A 66 7.63 -17.09 8.93
CA ARG A 66 8.22 -16.35 7.81
C ARG A 66 7.17 -15.53 7.07
N LEU A 67 6.02 -16.12 6.76
CA LEU A 67 4.92 -15.42 6.09
C LEU A 67 4.39 -14.28 6.96
N ALA A 68 4.17 -14.51 8.26
CA ALA A 68 3.70 -13.48 9.18
C ALA A 68 4.69 -12.31 9.27
N ARG A 69 6.00 -12.58 9.32
CA ARG A 69 7.03 -11.53 9.27
C ARG A 69 6.98 -10.74 7.96
N THR A 70 6.79 -11.41 6.82
CA THR A 70 6.70 -10.72 5.53
C THR A 70 5.39 -9.93 5.39
N LEU A 71 4.27 -10.44 5.88
CA LEU A 71 2.98 -9.73 5.94
C LEU A 71 3.07 -8.49 6.82
N ASP A 72 3.68 -8.61 8.00
CA ASP A 72 3.94 -7.46 8.87
C ASP A 72 4.85 -6.43 8.20
N ALA A 73 5.89 -6.90 7.50
CA ALA A 73 6.80 -6.04 6.75
C ALA A 73 6.12 -5.27 5.60
N ILE A 74 4.91 -5.68 5.18
CA ILE A 74 4.12 -4.98 4.16
C ILE A 74 2.88 -4.31 4.72
N GLY A 75 2.77 -4.23 6.05
CA GLY A 75 1.67 -3.56 6.72
C GLY A 75 0.34 -4.34 6.69
N VAL A 76 0.37 -5.62 6.31
CA VAL A 76 -0.80 -6.50 6.47
C VAL A 76 -0.79 -7.04 7.89
N VAL A 77 -1.82 -6.68 8.66
CA VAL A 77 -1.94 -7.11 10.06
C VAL A 77 -2.21 -8.61 10.12
N SER A 78 -1.19 -9.38 10.44
CA SER A 78 -1.32 -10.79 10.80
C SER A 78 -0.75 -11.00 12.20
N VAL A 79 -1.50 -11.69 13.05
CA VAL A 79 -0.94 -12.11 14.35
C VAL A 79 -0.14 -13.40 14.12
N GLN A 80 1.06 -13.47 14.69
CA GLN A 80 1.91 -14.66 14.60
C GLN A 80 1.23 -15.82 15.35
N PRO A 81 0.82 -16.90 14.67
CA PRO A 81 0.25 -18.05 15.35
C PRO A 81 1.36 -18.89 16.00
N ALA A 82 1.14 -19.38 17.23
CA ALA A 82 1.95 -20.47 17.73
C ALA A 82 1.71 -21.75 16.88
N PRO A 83 2.65 -22.72 16.84
CA PRO A 83 2.46 -23.96 16.11
C PRO A 83 1.15 -24.68 16.49
N GLY A 84 0.24 -24.83 15.51
CA GLY A 84 -1.07 -25.47 15.71
C GLY A 84 -2.23 -24.53 16.05
N GLU A 85 -1.99 -23.22 16.19
CA GLU A 85 -3.03 -22.21 16.38
C GLU A 85 -3.43 -21.54 15.06
N ALA A 86 -4.67 -21.08 14.96
CA ALA A 86 -5.02 -20.03 14.00
C ALA A 86 -5.34 -18.76 14.79
N VAL A 87 -4.73 -17.66 14.38
CA VAL A 87 -4.96 -16.37 15.04
C VAL A 87 -5.68 -15.42 14.10
N LEU A 88 -6.76 -14.84 14.61
CA LEU A 88 -7.65 -13.94 13.89
C LEU A 88 -7.08 -12.52 13.94
N GLY A 89 -6.55 -12.03 12.81
CA GLY A 89 -6.21 -10.62 12.61
C GLY A 89 -7.29 -9.89 11.80
N ALA A 90 -7.30 -8.54 11.87
CA ALA A 90 -8.17 -7.73 11.03
C ALA A 90 -7.75 -7.88 9.55
N GLY A 91 -8.54 -8.62 8.77
CA GLY A 91 -8.37 -8.80 7.32
C GLY A 91 -7.69 -10.10 6.87
N VAL A 92 -6.90 -10.75 7.73
CA VAL A 92 -6.20 -12.03 7.42
C VAL A 92 -6.24 -13.00 8.60
N THR A 93 -6.41 -14.29 8.32
CA THR A 93 -6.26 -15.41 9.26
C THR A 93 -5.19 -16.35 8.72
N LEU A 94 -4.08 -16.49 9.45
CA LEU A 94 -3.04 -17.45 9.10
C LEU A 94 -3.32 -18.79 9.78
N VAL A 95 -3.26 -19.87 9.02
CA VAL A 95 -3.43 -21.25 9.50
C VAL A 95 -2.19 -22.06 9.10
N ALA A 96 -1.59 -22.76 10.07
CA ALA A 96 -0.57 -23.75 9.78
C ALA A 96 -1.22 -24.94 9.05
N GLY A 97 -0.94 -25.09 7.75
CA GLY A 97 -1.44 -26.22 6.96
C GLY A 97 -0.73 -27.53 7.32
N PRO A 98 -1.28 -28.69 6.89
CA PRO A 98 -0.56 -29.96 7.00
C PRO A 98 0.76 -29.90 6.19
N PRO A 99 1.76 -30.74 6.55
CA PRO A 99 2.97 -30.85 5.74
C PRO A 99 2.59 -31.21 4.31
N THR A 100 2.94 -30.30 3.40
CA THR A 100 2.82 -30.39 1.93
C THR A 100 1.45 -30.80 1.37
N LEU A 101 0.61 -29.79 1.07
CA LEU A 101 -0.40 -29.94 0.03
C LEU A 101 0.23 -29.59 -1.35
N PRO A 102 -0.01 -30.38 -2.40
CA PRO A 102 0.57 -30.11 -3.72
C PRO A 102 0.15 -28.72 -4.20
N ALA A 103 1.13 -27.94 -4.66
CA ALA A 103 0.91 -26.62 -5.21
C ALA A 103 -0.15 -26.69 -6.32
N ARG A 104 -1.20 -25.87 -6.22
CA ARG A 104 -2.11 -25.70 -7.34
C ARG A 104 -1.30 -25.02 -8.44
N PRO A 105 -1.16 -25.61 -9.64
CA PRO A 105 -0.44 -24.96 -10.73
C PRO A 105 -1.11 -23.61 -10.99
N ARG A 106 -0.34 -22.53 -10.82
CA ARG A 106 -0.79 -21.21 -11.25
C ARG A 106 -1.01 -21.32 -12.76
N PRO A 107 -2.18 -20.95 -13.30
CA PRO A 107 -2.26 -20.71 -14.73
C PRO A 107 -1.19 -19.66 -15.05
N GLY A 108 -0.19 -20.04 -15.85
CA GLY A 108 0.77 -19.08 -16.36
C GLY A 108 0.03 -18.05 -17.20
N PRO A 109 0.49 -16.80 -17.25
CA PRO A 109 -0.05 -15.85 -18.20
C PRO A 109 0.14 -16.43 -19.60
N ALA A 110 -0.84 -16.21 -20.49
CA ALA A 110 -0.79 -16.72 -21.86
C ALA A 110 0.42 -16.19 -22.67
N ARG A 111 1.11 -15.13 -22.17
CA ARG A 111 2.36 -14.58 -22.69
C ARG A 111 3.24 -14.00 -21.56
N ILE A 112 4.56 -13.99 -21.75
CA ILE A 112 5.51 -13.27 -20.87
C ILE A 112 5.31 -11.75 -21.08
N LEU A 113 5.26 -10.98 -20.00
CA LEU A 113 5.07 -9.53 -20.03
C LEU A 113 6.41 -8.79 -19.96
N ARG A 114 6.63 -7.86 -20.89
CA ARG A 114 7.84 -7.04 -20.96
C ARG A 114 7.76 -5.86 -20.02
N VAL A 115 8.65 -5.77 -19.04
CA VAL A 115 8.63 -4.75 -17.98
C VAL A 115 9.83 -3.82 -18.10
N ALA A 116 9.57 -2.52 -18.22
CA ALA A 116 10.57 -1.48 -18.02
C ALA A 116 10.50 -0.96 -16.58
N LEU A 117 11.63 -0.86 -15.90
CA LEU A 117 11.72 -0.26 -14.57
C LEU A 117 12.37 1.12 -14.67
N ALA A 118 11.76 2.15 -14.10
CA ALA A 118 12.32 3.48 -14.05
C ALA A 118 12.60 3.89 -12.61
N GLY A 119 13.88 4.10 -12.30
CA GLY A 119 14.37 4.27 -10.94
C GLY A 119 14.71 2.93 -10.29
N CYS A 120 15.97 2.79 -9.85
CA CYS A 120 16.47 1.64 -9.11
C CYS A 120 17.05 2.09 -7.76
N GLY A 121 16.29 2.92 -7.05
CA GLY A 121 16.57 3.34 -5.67
C GLY A 121 15.98 2.35 -4.65
N VAL A 122 15.49 2.88 -3.53
CA VAL A 122 14.90 2.08 -2.43
C VAL A 122 13.75 1.19 -2.93
N VAL A 123 12.73 1.78 -3.57
CA VAL A 123 11.55 1.05 -4.05
C VAL A 123 11.88 0.19 -5.27
N GLY A 124 12.46 0.79 -6.32
CA GLY A 124 12.81 0.05 -7.55
C GLY A 124 13.79 -1.10 -7.31
N GLY A 125 14.77 -0.92 -6.41
CA GLY A 125 15.68 -1.98 -5.99
C GLY A 125 15.03 -3.03 -5.06
N GLY A 126 13.85 -2.76 -4.49
CA GLY A 126 13.02 -3.79 -3.85
C GLY A 126 12.23 -4.62 -4.87
N VAL A 127 11.88 -4.04 -6.02
CA VAL A 127 11.06 -4.68 -7.06
C VAL A 127 11.91 -5.46 -8.07
N LEU A 128 13.08 -4.94 -8.46
CA LEU A 128 13.93 -5.51 -9.51
C LEU A 128 14.28 -6.99 -9.30
N PRO A 129 14.74 -7.44 -8.11
CA PRO A 129 15.12 -8.85 -7.92
C PRO A 129 13.94 -9.81 -8.16
N ARG A 130 12.73 -9.38 -7.83
CA ARG A 130 11.51 -10.18 -8.01
C ARG A 130 11.11 -10.24 -9.47
N LEU A 131 11.20 -9.13 -10.18
CA LEU A 131 10.98 -9.10 -11.63
C LEU A 131 11.96 -10.02 -12.37
N LEU A 132 13.23 -10.04 -11.99
CA LEU A 132 14.24 -10.89 -12.61
C LEU A 132 14.05 -12.38 -12.32
N ALA A 133 13.40 -12.72 -11.20
CA ALA A 133 13.19 -14.10 -10.77
C ALA A 133 11.85 -14.71 -11.22
N ASP A 134 10.85 -13.87 -11.54
CA ASP A 134 9.49 -14.33 -11.86
C ASP A 134 9.33 -14.58 -13.37
N PRO A 135 9.02 -15.82 -13.80
CA PRO A 135 8.98 -16.20 -15.22
C PRO A 135 7.83 -15.55 -16.01
N ARG A 136 6.92 -14.86 -15.33
CA ARG A 136 5.84 -14.09 -15.98
C ARG A 136 6.33 -12.79 -16.59
N PHE A 137 7.51 -12.31 -16.18
CA PHE A 137 8.04 -11.02 -16.57
C PHE A 137 9.40 -11.15 -17.27
N GLU A 138 9.61 -10.30 -18.27
CA GLU A 138 10.91 -10.07 -18.90
C GLU A 138 11.31 -8.62 -18.63
N VAL A 139 12.38 -8.39 -17.86
CA VAL A 139 12.87 -7.02 -17.65
C VAL A 139 13.59 -6.56 -18.91
N VAL A 140 12.99 -5.62 -19.64
CA VAL A 140 13.57 -5.11 -20.89
C VAL A 140 14.52 -3.94 -20.69
N GLY A 141 14.44 -3.23 -19.57
CA GLY A 141 15.38 -2.15 -19.27
C GLY A 141 15.15 -1.51 -17.90
N VAL A 142 16.19 -0.87 -17.39
CA VAL A 142 16.19 -0.17 -16.11
C VAL A 142 16.73 1.25 -16.30
N LEU A 143 15.86 2.26 -16.20
CA LEU A 143 16.24 3.67 -16.33
C LEU A 143 16.86 4.18 -15.02
N VAL A 144 18.10 4.63 -15.11
CA VAL A 144 18.88 5.20 -14.00
C VAL A 144 19.69 6.40 -14.49
N ARG A 145 20.01 7.34 -13.58
CA ARG A 145 20.81 8.53 -13.93
C ARG A 145 22.22 8.22 -14.44
N ASP A 146 22.82 7.16 -13.92
CA ASP A 146 24.20 6.77 -14.19
C ASP A 146 24.24 5.25 -14.36
N PRO A 147 24.29 4.72 -15.60
CA PRO A 147 24.31 3.27 -15.85
C PRO A 147 25.52 2.55 -15.24
N ASP A 148 26.65 3.24 -15.06
CA ASP A 148 27.92 2.66 -14.63
C ASP A 148 28.06 2.64 -13.10
N LYS A 149 27.27 3.45 -12.39
CA LYS A 149 27.26 3.46 -10.92
C LYS A 149 26.95 2.06 -10.36
N PRO A 150 27.82 1.48 -9.50
CA PRO A 150 27.52 0.24 -8.79
C PRO A 150 26.27 0.37 -7.91
N ARG A 151 25.44 -0.66 -7.90
CA ARG A 151 24.16 -0.69 -7.17
C ARG A 151 23.94 -2.05 -6.50
N ASP A 152 23.20 -2.02 -5.41
CA ASP A 152 22.61 -3.18 -4.77
C ASP A 152 21.08 -2.96 -4.69
N PRO A 153 20.25 -3.76 -5.40
CA PRO A 153 20.65 -4.91 -6.23
C PRO A 153 21.40 -4.53 -7.51
N HIS A 154 22.21 -5.46 -8.00
CA HIS A 154 22.89 -5.34 -9.29
C HIS A 154 21.88 -5.32 -10.45
N ILE A 155 22.06 -4.39 -11.38
CA ILE A 155 21.30 -4.35 -12.63
C ILE A 155 22.07 -5.19 -13.66
N PRO A 156 21.48 -6.26 -14.24
CA PRO A 156 22.15 -7.06 -15.26
C PRO A 156 22.66 -6.25 -16.45
N ALA A 157 23.78 -6.68 -17.01
CA ALA A 157 24.42 -6.03 -18.15
C ALA A 157 23.44 -5.90 -19.34
N GLY A 158 23.46 -4.72 -19.99
CA GLY A 158 22.59 -4.41 -21.14
C GLY A 158 21.18 -3.90 -20.77
N LEU A 159 20.76 -3.97 -19.50
CA LEU A 159 19.46 -3.46 -19.07
C LEU A 159 19.50 -1.98 -18.65
N ALA A 160 20.60 -1.52 -18.05
CA ALA A 160 20.70 -0.13 -17.59
C ALA A 160 20.70 0.86 -18.77
N VAL A 161 19.86 1.89 -18.68
CA VAL A 161 19.79 3.00 -19.65
C VAL A 161 19.67 4.34 -18.91
N ALA A 162 20.16 5.43 -19.52
CA ALA A 162 20.07 6.78 -18.96
C ALA A 162 19.03 7.67 -19.64
N ASP A 163 18.46 7.22 -20.77
CA ASP A 163 17.49 7.98 -21.54
C ASP A 163 16.11 7.30 -21.50
N ALA A 164 15.08 8.10 -21.20
CA ALA A 164 13.70 7.65 -21.14
C ALA A 164 13.17 7.22 -22.53
N GLY A 165 13.58 7.91 -23.59
CA GLY A 165 13.22 7.56 -24.96
C GLY A 165 13.75 6.18 -25.34
N ALA A 166 15.02 5.91 -25.04
CA ALA A 166 15.69 4.64 -25.23
C ALA A 166 15.05 3.52 -24.41
N LEU A 167 14.60 3.80 -23.17
CA LEU A 167 13.85 2.83 -22.36
C LEU A 167 12.54 2.44 -23.05
N LEU A 168 11.73 3.43 -23.43
CA LEU A 168 10.42 3.18 -24.04
C LEU A 168 10.52 2.64 -25.48
N ALA A 169 11.63 2.88 -26.18
CA ALA A 169 11.93 2.28 -27.47
C ALA A 169 12.15 0.76 -27.39
N ARG A 170 12.34 0.20 -26.18
CA ARG A 170 12.34 -1.24 -25.93
C ARG A 170 10.95 -1.84 -25.83
N GLU A 171 9.90 -1.09 -26.20
CA GLU A 171 8.50 -1.56 -26.31
C GLU A 171 8.04 -2.40 -25.10
N PRO A 172 8.07 -1.84 -23.87
CA PRO A 172 7.54 -2.54 -22.70
C PRO A 172 6.02 -2.65 -22.77
N ASP A 173 5.47 -3.74 -22.23
CA ASP A 173 4.04 -3.87 -21.92
C ASP A 173 3.68 -3.04 -20.69
N ILE A 174 4.58 -3.03 -19.70
CA ILE A 174 4.39 -2.35 -18.41
C ILE A 174 5.62 -1.48 -18.09
N LEU A 175 5.37 -0.24 -17.70
CA LEU A 175 6.34 0.63 -17.04
C LEU A 175 6.10 0.63 -15.53
N VAL A 176 7.10 0.25 -14.76
CA VAL A 176 7.16 0.49 -13.32
C VAL A 176 7.92 1.78 -13.09
N GLU A 177 7.25 2.82 -12.60
CA GLU A 177 7.84 4.13 -12.33
C GLU A 177 8.07 4.33 -10.82
N ALA A 178 9.32 4.54 -10.44
CA ALA A 178 9.79 4.74 -9.09
C ALA A 178 10.92 5.80 -9.05
N ILE A 179 10.83 6.82 -9.90
CA ILE A 179 11.74 7.97 -9.92
C ILE A 179 11.35 8.90 -8.76
N SER A 180 12.33 9.51 -8.11
CA SER A 180 12.08 10.47 -7.02
C SER A 180 11.65 11.86 -7.52
N ASP A 181 12.19 12.29 -8.66
CA ASP A 181 11.84 13.58 -9.26
C ASP A 181 10.43 13.54 -9.89
N ALA A 182 9.56 14.43 -9.42
CA ALA A 182 8.16 14.51 -9.83
C ALA A 182 8.00 14.86 -11.32
N SER A 183 8.80 15.81 -11.82
CA SER A 183 8.68 16.32 -13.19
C SER A 183 9.08 15.27 -14.23
N THR A 184 10.19 14.58 -13.96
CA THR A 184 10.72 13.48 -14.77
C THR A 184 9.79 12.28 -14.73
N GLY A 185 9.30 11.91 -13.54
CA GLY A 185 8.32 10.83 -13.38
C GLY A 185 7.04 11.12 -14.17
N LEU A 186 6.47 12.31 -14.04
CA LEU A 186 5.26 12.72 -14.75
C LEU A 186 5.44 12.68 -16.28
N ALA A 187 6.56 13.21 -16.78
CA ALA A 187 6.85 13.19 -18.21
C ALA A 187 6.96 11.76 -18.76
N LEU A 188 7.63 10.87 -18.02
CA LEU A 188 7.79 9.48 -18.40
C LEU A 188 6.46 8.70 -18.35
N ILE A 189 5.65 8.90 -17.31
CA ILE A 189 4.32 8.30 -17.19
C ILE A 189 3.46 8.69 -18.41
N ARG A 190 3.40 9.99 -18.75
CA ARG A 190 2.65 10.45 -19.93
C ARG A 190 3.15 9.82 -21.22
N ALA A 191 4.47 9.76 -21.40
CA ALA A 191 5.08 9.20 -22.60
C ALA A 191 4.75 7.70 -22.75
N ALA A 192 4.72 6.95 -21.65
CA ALA A 192 4.33 5.54 -21.64
C ALA A 192 2.83 5.36 -21.95
N LEU A 193 1.96 6.06 -21.23
CA LEU A 193 0.50 5.97 -21.43
C LEU A 193 0.09 6.33 -22.86
N THR A 194 0.71 7.36 -23.46
CA THR A 194 0.46 7.76 -24.86
C THR A 194 0.80 6.65 -25.87
N ARG A 195 1.70 5.73 -25.50
CA ARG A 195 2.07 4.56 -26.32
C ARG A 195 1.18 3.33 -26.05
N GLY A 196 0.17 3.44 -25.18
CA GLY A 196 -0.65 2.30 -24.76
C GLY A 196 0.04 1.38 -23.75
N VAL A 197 1.13 1.83 -23.12
CA VAL A 197 1.87 1.05 -22.12
C VAL A 197 1.22 1.21 -20.75
N ASP A 198 0.94 0.10 -20.07
CA ASP A 198 0.41 0.12 -18.71
C ASP A 198 1.46 0.68 -17.75
N VAL A 199 1.02 1.44 -16.74
CA VAL A 199 1.92 2.08 -15.77
C VAL A 199 1.57 1.69 -14.35
N VAL A 200 2.58 1.28 -13.58
CA VAL A 200 2.54 1.18 -12.12
C VAL A 200 3.49 2.23 -11.55
N SER A 201 2.98 3.22 -10.82
CA SER A 201 3.80 4.29 -10.23
C SER A 201 3.82 4.28 -8.70
N ALA A 202 5.01 4.46 -8.13
CA ALA A 202 5.21 4.74 -6.71
C ALA A 202 5.41 6.24 -6.42
N ASN A 203 5.48 7.10 -7.44
CA ASN A 203 5.79 8.51 -7.31
C ASN A 203 4.53 9.35 -7.05
N LYS A 204 4.22 9.57 -5.77
CA LYS A 204 3.05 10.36 -5.36
C LYS A 204 3.03 11.78 -5.93
N GLN A 205 4.19 12.41 -6.09
CA GLN A 205 4.27 13.79 -6.56
C GLN A 205 3.99 13.85 -8.07
N ALA A 206 4.54 12.93 -8.85
CA ALA A 206 4.23 12.82 -10.27
C ALA A 206 2.75 12.48 -10.49
N VAL A 207 2.22 11.49 -9.78
CA VAL A 207 0.82 11.08 -9.87
C VAL A 207 -0.11 12.20 -9.44
N GLY A 208 0.13 12.81 -8.28
CA GLY A 208 -0.72 13.86 -7.71
C GLY A 208 -0.71 15.18 -8.48
N ALA A 209 0.34 15.47 -9.25
CA ALA A 209 0.44 16.71 -10.03
C ALA A 209 -0.67 16.85 -11.08
N ASP A 210 -1.07 15.76 -11.73
CA ASP A 210 -2.14 15.77 -12.73
C ASP A 210 -2.84 14.41 -12.87
N LEU A 211 -3.26 13.83 -11.75
CA LEU A 211 -3.85 12.49 -11.72
C LEU A 211 -5.04 12.35 -12.68
N ARG A 212 -5.90 13.38 -12.78
CA ARG A 212 -7.05 13.36 -13.69
C ARG A 212 -6.63 13.28 -15.15
N ALA A 213 -5.69 14.12 -15.60
CA ALA A 213 -5.26 14.02 -16.99
C ALA A 213 -4.51 12.72 -17.27
N LEU A 214 -3.80 12.17 -16.27
CA LEU A 214 -3.13 10.88 -16.41
C LEU A 214 -4.12 9.72 -16.55
N THR A 215 -5.18 9.68 -15.75
CA THR A 215 -6.21 8.63 -15.85
C THR A 215 -7.03 8.75 -17.13
N ASP A 216 -7.38 9.98 -17.55
CA ASP A 216 -8.04 10.24 -18.83
C ASP A 216 -7.14 9.83 -20.01
N LEU A 217 -5.83 10.12 -19.95
CA LEU A 217 -4.85 9.72 -20.96
C LEU A 217 -4.71 8.19 -21.04
N ALA A 218 -4.62 7.51 -19.90
CA ALA A 218 -4.57 6.06 -19.86
C ALA A 218 -5.80 5.45 -20.58
N ALA A 219 -7.00 5.91 -20.22
CA ALA A 219 -8.24 5.46 -20.84
C ALA A 219 -8.29 5.72 -22.35
N ALA A 220 -7.86 6.91 -22.80
CA ALA A 220 -7.85 7.28 -24.22
C ALA A 220 -6.94 6.41 -25.09
N HIS A 221 -5.88 5.84 -24.50
CA HIS A 221 -4.91 5.00 -25.19
C HIS A 221 -5.06 3.50 -24.89
N GLY A 222 -6.12 3.10 -24.18
CA GLY A 222 -6.34 1.71 -23.80
C GLY A 222 -5.33 1.16 -22.80
N ALA A 223 -4.62 2.04 -22.09
CA ALA A 223 -3.66 1.70 -21.05
C ALA A 223 -4.30 1.80 -19.66
N ARG A 224 -3.63 1.26 -18.66
CA ARG A 224 -4.02 1.29 -17.25
C ARG A 224 -2.97 2.03 -16.43
N LEU A 225 -3.43 2.81 -15.45
CA LEU A 225 -2.57 3.50 -14.49
C LEU A 225 -2.90 3.01 -13.07
N LEU A 226 -1.94 2.33 -12.44
CA LEU A 226 -2.01 1.88 -11.06
C LEU A 226 -0.97 2.63 -10.23
N TYR A 227 -1.33 2.98 -8.99
CA TYR A 227 -0.55 3.88 -8.14
C TYR A 227 -0.79 3.62 -6.66
N ALA A 228 -1.02 2.37 -6.26
CA ALA A 228 -1.33 2.02 -4.87
C ALA A 228 -0.25 2.52 -3.90
N ALA A 229 1.00 2.36 -4.30
CA ALA A 229 2.20 2.75 -3.57
C ALA A 229 2.30 4.26 -3.29
N SER A 230 1.57 5.11 -4.02
CA SER A 230 1.66 6.58 -3.89
C SER A 230 1.03 7.13 -2.60
N VAL A 231 0.05 6.44 -2.01
CA VAL A 231 -0.73 6.97 -0.87
C VAL A 231 -0.57 6.15 0.39
N GLY A 232 -0.68 4.83 0.27
CA GLY A 232 -0.80 3.94 1.42
C GLY A 232 0.51 3.37 1.96
N GLY A 233 1.64 3.53 1.26
CA GLY A 233 2.80 2.68 1.53
C GLY A 233 2.41 1.22 1.27
N GLY A 234 2.33 0.41 2.33
CA GLY A 234 1.76 -0.94 2.29
C GLY A 234 0.29 -1.04 2.68
N ALA A 235 -0.35 0.02 3.15
CA ALA A 235 -1.79 0.01 3.43
C ALA A 235 -2.62 0.07 2.13
N PRO A 236 -3.66 -0.77 1.94
CA PRO A 236 -4.43 -0.85 0.70
C PRO A 236 -5.50 0.26 0.61
N LEU A 237 -5.05 1.53 0.57
CA LEU A 237 -5.92 2.69 0.68
C LEU A 237 -6.70 2.98 -0.61
N ILE A 238 -6.03 2.99 -1.77
CA ILE A 238 -6.65 3.26 -3.08
C ILE A 238 -7.72 2.21 -3.40
N GLU A 239 -7.44 0.96 -3.05
CA GLU A 239 -8.29 -0.18 -3.32
C GLU A 239 -9.49 -0.21 -2.41
N THR A 240 -9.33 0.19 -1.14
CA THR A 240 -10.46 0.40 -0.22
C THR A 240 -11.41 1.45 -0.75
N VAL A 241 -10.89 2.54 -1.33
CA VAL A 241 -11.73 3.55 -2.01
C VAL A 241 -12.42 2.95 -3.24
N ARG A 242 -11.70 2.24 -4.12
CA ARG A 242 -12.28 1.57 -5.31
C ARG A 242 -13.40 0.61 -4.93
N ARG A 243 -13.19 -0.18 -3.88
CA ARG A 243 -14.18 -1.10 -3.33
C ARG A 243 -15.41 -0.34 -2.86
N ALA A 244 -15.24 0.71 -2.05
CA ALA A 244 -16.36 1.50 -1.57
C ALA A 244 -17.19 2.05 -2.75
N ARG A 245 -16.53 2.60 -3.77
CA ARG A 245 -17.19 3.12 -4.99
C ARG A 245 -17.97 2.06 -5.76
N ALA A 246 -17.45 0.84 -5.83
CA ALA A 246 -18.13 -0.28 -6.47
C ALA A 246 -19.45 -0.64 -5.77
N HIS A 247 -19.61 -0.29 -4.48
CA HIS A 247 -20.84 -0.51 -3.72
C HIS A 247 -21.79 0.70 -3.69
N GLY A 248 -21.32 1.91 -4.03
CA GLY A 248 -22.13 3.12 -4.07
C GLY A 248 -21.30 4.41 -4.08
N PRO A 249 -21.96 5.58 -4.20
CA PRO A 249 -21.26 6.86 -4.18
C PRO A 249 -20.56 7.06 -2.82
N VAL A 250 -19.28 7.42 -2.85
CA VAL A 250 -18.53 7.78 -1.64
C VAL A 250 -18.99 9.16 -1.16
N VAL A 251 -19.27 9.28 0.14
CA VAL A 251 -19.71 10.55 0.75
C VAL A 251 -18.77 11.07 1.83
N ARG A 252 -17.95 10.20 2.43
CA ARG A 252 -17.00 10.61 3.45
C ARG A 252 -15.72 9.78 3.39
N ILE A 253 -14.59 10.46 3.58
CA ILE A 253 -13.25 9.90 3.76
C ILE A 253 -12.71 10.45 5.09
N GLU A 254 -12.22 9.56 5.94
CA GLU A 254 -11.45 9.91 7.14
C GLU A 254 -10.18 9.07 7.15
N ALA A 255 -9.01 9.67 7.33
CA ALA A 255 -7.76 8.95 7.21
C ALA A 255 -6.61 9.52 8.05
N VAL A 256 -5.75 8.65 8.54
CA VAL A 256 -4.41 8.97 9.03
C VAL A 256 -3.44 8.58 7.92
N LEU A 257 -2.78 9.56 7.32
CA LEU A 257 -2.04 9.39 6.06
C LEU A 257 -0.54 9.62 6.18
N ASN A 258 -0.08 10.14 7.32
CA ASN A 258 1.32 10.51 7.55
C ASN A 258 1.93 9.76 8.73
N GLY A 259 2.80 8.80 8.42
CA GLY A 259 3.46 7.96 9.42
C GLY A 259 4.42 8.73 10.34
N THR A 260 5.07 9.79 9.84
CA THR A 260 6.00 10.63 10.61
C THR A 260 5.27 11.38 11.72
N CYS A 261 4.16 12.06 11.37
CA CYS A 261 3.29 12.71 12.35
C CYS A 261 2.67 11.70 13.31
N ASN A 262 2.24 10.53 12.84
CA ASN A 262 1.66 9.51 13.72
C ASN A 262 2.69 8.99 14.74
N PHE A 263 3.94 8.77 14.32
CA PHE A 263 5.03 8.40 15.22
C PHE A 263 5.27 9.48 16.28
N ILE A 264 5.39 10.75 15.86
CA ILE A 264 5.61 11.87 16.78
C ILE A 264 4.45 11.99 17.77
N LEU A 265 3.21 11.96 17.31
CA LEU A 265 2.01 12.06 18.17
C LEU A 265 1.92 10.91 19.18
N ASN A 266 2.33 9.69 18.81
CA ASN A 266 2.42 8.57 19.74
C ASN A 266 3.46 8.82 20.84
N ARG A 267 4.65 9.35 20.49
CA ARG A 267 5.68 9.71 21.49
C ARG A 267 5.23 10.86 22.40
N LEU A 268 4.52 11.85 21.85
CA LEU A 268 3.94 12.95 22.64
C LEU A 268 2.89 12.43 23.64
N ALA A 269 2.06 11.46 23.23
CA ALA A 269 1.09 10.83 24.12
C ALA A 269 1.74 10.03 25.26
N GLU A 270 2.98 9.55 25.07
CA GLU A 270 3.82 8.92 26.09
C GLU A 270 4.48 9.96 27.03
N GLY A 271 4.28 11.27 26.79
CA GLY A 271 4.80 12.36 27.61
C GLY A 271 6.17 12.89 27.20
N LEU A 272 6.69 12.48 26.04
CA LEU A 272 7.96 12.98 25.53
C LEU A 272 7.84 14.42 25.01
N PRO A 273 8.86 15.29 25.20
CA PRO A 273 8.90 16.60 24.55
C PRO A 273 8.95 16.49 23.02
N PHE A 274 8.43 17.50 22.32
CA PHE A 274 8.38 17.53 20.85
C PHE A 274 9.74 17.28 20.19
N GLU A 275 10.78 17.98 20.63
CA GLU A 275 12.13 17.81 20.05
C GLU A 275 12.69 16.39 20.24
N THR A 276 12.37 15.75 21.37
CA THR A 276 12.76 14.37 21.63
C THR A 276 11.97 13.40 20.74
N ALA A 277 10.66 13.62 20.58
CA ALA A 277 9.82 12.82 19.69
C ALA A 277 10.27 12.94 18.22
N LEU A 278 10.58 14.15 17.76
CA LEU A 278 11.11 14.41 16.43
C LEU A 278 12.49 13.77 16.23
N GLY A 279 13.37 13.86 17.23
CA GLY A 279 14.65 13.16 17.24
C GLY A 279 14.49 11.64 17.10
N ALA A 280 13.61 11.04 17.90
CA ALA A 280 13.31 9.62 17.82
C ALA A 280 12.73 9.21 16.45
N ALA A 281 11.90 10.06 15.83
CA ALA A 281 11.39 9.82 14.48
C ALA A 281 12.51 9.82 13.43
N ARG A 282 13.53 10.69 13.56
CA ARG A 282 14.71 10.71 12.68
C ARG A 282 15.58 9.47 12.87
N ASP A 283 15.85 9.10 14.13
CA ASP A 283 16.65 7.92 14.46
C ASP A 283 16.01 6.62 13.96
N ALA A 284 14.68 6.55 14.02
CA ALA A 284 13.91 5.44 13.48
C ALA A 284 13.76 5.49 11.93
N GLY A 285 14.27 6.54 11.27
CA GLY A 285 14.19 6.71 9.82
C GLY A 285 12.81 7.10 9.29
N PHE A 286 11.91 7.59 10.14
CA PHE A 286 10.58 8.07 9.76
C PHE A 286 10.55 9.54 9.38
N ALA A 287 11.46 10.35 9.92
CA ALA A 287 11.59 11.77 9.57
C ALA A 287 12.89 12.02 8.80
N GLU A 288 12.81 12.78 7.71
CA GLU A 288 13.98 13.27 6.99
C GLU A 288 14.66 14.43 7.75
N ALA A 289 15.78 14.92 7.20
CA ALA A 289 16.46 16.10 7.74
C ALA A 289 15.52 17.31 7.77
N ASP A 290 14.76 17.50 6.68
CA ASP A 290 13.68 18.48 6.56
C ASP A 290 12.30 17.80 6.54
N PRO A 291 11.60 17.69 7.69
CA PRO A 291 10.28 17.07 7.79
C PRO A 291 9.12 18.05 7.53
N SER A 292 9.39 19.21 6.92
CA SER A 292 8.38 20.29 6.80
C SER A 292 7.11 19.85 6.06
N ALA A 293 7.23 19.02 5.02
CA ALA A 293 6.08 18.54 4.27
C ALA A 293 5.15 17.65 5.12
N ASP A 294 5.71 16.87 6.04
CA ASP A 294 4.96 16.03 6.97
C ASP A 294 4.29 16.89 8.05
N LEU A 295 5.08 17.70 8.75
CA LEU A 295 4.63 18.48 9.90
C LEU A 295 3.59 19.55 9.52
N THR A 296 3.70 20.15 8.33
CA THR A 296 2.70 21.14 7.84
C THR A 296 1.44 20.51 7.25
N GLY A 297 1.33 19.17 7.28
CA GLY A 297 0.20 18.43 6.71
C GLY A 297 0.14 18.45 5.17
N LEU A 298 1.18 18.94 4.49
CA LEU A 298 1.22 19.01 3.03
C LEU A 298 1.22 17.61 2.41
N ASP A 299 1.98 16.67 2.97
CA ASP A 299 1.98 15.27 2.54
C ASP A 299 0.61 14.61 2.70
N ALA A 300 -0.03 14.81 3.87
CA ALA A 300 -1.37 14.29 4.12
C ALA A 300 -2.42 14.89 3.17
N ALA A 301 -2.33 16.19 2.87
CA ALA A 301 -3.22 16.85 1.91
C ALA A 301 -3.03 16.33 0.47
N ALA A 302 -1.79 16.11 0.03
CA ALA A 302 -1.50 15.53 -1.27
C ALA A 302 -2.08 14.11 -1.40
N LYS A 303 -1.94 13.29 -0.35
CA LYS A 303 -2.54 11.94 -0.29
C LYS A 303 -4.07 11.98 -0.25
N LEU A 304 -4.65 12.91 0.50
CA LEU A 304 -6.11 13.12 0.54
C LEU A 304 -6.63 13.51 -0.85
N ALA A 305 -5.91 14.35 -1.60
CA ALA A 305 -6.32 14.72 -2.96
C ALA A 305 -6.34 13.52 -3.93
N ILE A 306 -5.36 12.61 -3.82
CA ILE A 306 -5.37 11.36 -4.60
C ILE A 306 -6.57 10.47 -4.18
N LEU A 307 -6.84 10.32 -2.89
CA LEU A 307 -7.99 9.54 -2.40
C LEU A 307 -9.32 10.17 -2.83
N ALA A 308 -9.42 11.49 -2.80
CA ALA A 308 -10.59 12.24 -3.25
C ALA A 308 -10.83 12.05 -4.75
N HIS A 309 -9.77 12.10 -5.56
CA HIS A 309 -9.85 11.78 -6.99
C HIS A 309 -10.32 10.35 -7.21
N GLU A 310 -9.71 9.39 -6.51
CA GLU A 310 -10.11 7.99 -6.63
C GLU A 310 -11.59 7.84 -6.27
N ALA A 311 -12.04 8.43 -5.16
CA ALA A 311 -13.41 8.36 -4.62
C ALA A 311 -14.46 9.02 -5.51
N LEU A 312 -14.20 10.25 -5.94
CA LEU A 312 -15.19 11.17 -6.49
C LEU A 312 -14.98 11.46 -7.98
N GLN A 313 -13.85 11.04 -8.56
CA GLN A 313 -13.40 11.38 -9.92
C GLN A 313 -13.26 12.91 -10.14
N ASP A 314 -13.10 13.64 -9.04
CA ASP A 314 -12.99 15.09 -9.00
C ASP A 314 -11.57 15.52 -8.60
N ARG A 315 -11.23 16.78 -8.86
CA ARG A 315 -9.93 17.35 -8.53
C ARG A 315 -10.04 18.15 -7.24
N LEU A 316 -9.47 17.61 -6.16
CA LEU A 316 -9.17 18.39 -4.96
C LEU A 316 -7.85 19.15 -5.16
N ILE A 317 -7.88 20.48 -5.06
CA ILE A 317 -6.68 21.32 -5.14
C ILE A 317 -5.98 21.29 -3.79
N VAL A 318 -4.77 20.72 -3.72
CA VAL A 318 -4.01 20.51 -2.47
C VAL A 318 -3.79 21.83 -1.72
N GLU A 319 -3.49 22.90 -2.45
CA GLU A 319 -3.24 24.23 -1.88
C GLU A 319 -4.49 24.83 -1.22
N ALA A 320 -5.69 24.40 -1.63
CA ALA A 320 -6.96 24.83 -1.07
C ALA A 320 -7.39 23.98 0.16
N VAL A 321 -6.70 22.87 0.45
CA VAL A 321 -6.98 22.05 1.63
C VAL A 321 -6.41 22.78 2.85
N ALA A 322 -7.31 23.12 3.79
CA ALA A 322 -6.89 23.67 5.08
C ALA A 322 -6.05 22.64 5.84
N ARG A 323 -4.94 23.10 6.43
CA ARG A 323 -3.97 22.23 7.12
C ARG A 323 -3.58 22.85 8.45
N GLU A 324 -3.70 22.05 9.49
CA GLU A 324 -3.13 22.32 10.80
C GLU A 324 -1.73 21.71 10.89
N ALA A 325 -0.76 22.51 11.31
CA ALA A 325 0.62 22.07 11.44
C ALA A 325 0.87 21.44 12.82
N LEU A 326 1.64 20.36 12.84
CA LEU A 326 2.18 19.77 14.06
C LEU A 326 3.51 20.46 14.41
N THR A 327 3.49 21.32 15.42
CA THR A 327 4.65 22.08 15.90
C THR A 327 4.87 21.85 17.41
N ALA A 328 6.00 22.31 17.93
CA ALA A 328 6.31 22.22 19.36
C ALA A 328 5.30 22.97 20.25
N ASP A 329 4.74 24.06 19.74
CA ASP A 329 3.77 24.91 20.45
C ASP A 329 2.31 24.61 20.06
N ALA A 330 2.04 23.50 19.35
CA ALA A 330 0.70 23.13 18.93
C ALA A 330 -0.19 22.85 20.16
N ASP A 331 -1.39 23.44 20.19
CA ASP A 331 -2.40 23.19 21.22
C ASP A 331 -3.10 21.85 20.93
N LEU A 332 -2.52 20.76 21.45
CA LEU A 332 -3.04 19.42 21.24
C LEU A 332 -4.29 19.17 22.11
N PRO A 333 -5.38 18.63 21.53
CA PRO A 333 -6.51 18.17 22.31
C PRO A 333 -6.12 17.14 23.38
N SER A 334 -6.87 17.08 24.47
CA SER A 334 -6.71 16.00 25.46
C SER A 334 -7.09 14.64 24.87
N GLY A 335 -6.32 13.60 25.21
CA GLY A 335 -6.55 12.22 24.76
C GLY A 335 -5.58 11.79 23.66
N THR A 336 -5.96 10.74 22.91
CA THR A 336 -5.16 10.21 21.80
C THR A 336 -5.33 11.11 20.57
N VAL A 337 -4.28 11.79 20.13
CA VAL A 337 -4.35 12.73 19.01
C VAL A 337 -3.79 12.12 17.71
N ARG A 338 -4.46 12.43 16.59
CA ARG A 338 -4.02 12.08 15.24
C ARG A 338 -4.09 13.30 14.32
N GLN A 339 -3.18 13.37 13.34
CA GLN A 339 -3.35 14.23 12.18
C GLN A 339 -4.36 13.57 11.23
N LEU A 340 -5.62 13.94 11.36
CA LEU A 340 -6.73 13.34 10.64
C LEU A 340 -7.06 14.13 9.39
N ALA A 341 -6.96 13.47 8.25
CA ALA A 341 -7.45 13.94 6.96
C ALA A 341 -8.95 13.63 6.84
N ARG A 342 -9.76 14.64 6.51
CA ARG A 342 -11.20 14.48 6.30
C ARG A 342 -11.65 15.09 5.00
N LEU A 343 -12.58 14.40 4.35
CA LEU A 343 -13.39 14.93 3.27
C LEU A 343 -14.82 14.42 3.48
N ASP A 344 -15.79 15.32 3.53
CA ASP A 344 -17.21 15.00 3.63
C ASP A 344 -18.00 15.84 2.64
N VAL A 345 -18.55 15.19 1.62
CA VAL A 345 -19.30 15.86 0.54
C VAL A 345 -20.66 16.38 1.01
N ARG A 346 -21.19 15.86 2.13
CA ARG A 346 -22.50 16.26 2.66
C ARG A 346 -22.41 17.54 3.47
N THR A 347 -21.32 17.71 4.21
CA THR A 347 -21.08 18.90 5.05
C THR A 347 -20.21 19.94 4.38
N GLY A 348 -19.47 19.55 3.32
CA GLY A 348 -18.42 20.36 2.72
C GLY A 348 -17.14 20.41 3.55
N GLU A 349 -17.00 19.59 4.60
CA GLU A 349 -15.76 19.51 5.38
C GLU A 349 -14.64 18.96 4.51
N THR A 350 -13.51 19.66 4.44
CA THR A 350 -12.29 19.15 3.83
C THR A 350 -11.08 19.77 4.52
N GLY A 351 -10.14 18.95 5.00
CA GLY A 351 -8.98 19.47 5.71
C GLY A 351 -8.14 18.40 6.40
N ILE A 352 -6.97 18.84 6.85
CA ILE A 352 -6.04 18.09 7.70
C ILE A 352 -6.01 18.79 9.06
N ALA A 353 -6.40 18.11 10.14
CA ALA A 353 -6.47 18.69 11.48
C ALA A 353 -5.94 17.73 12.55
N LEU A 354 -5.42 18.28 13.65
CA LEU A 354 -5.04 17.53 14.84
C LEU A 354 -6.31 17.28 15.67
N ARG A 355 -6.72 16.02 15.79
CA ARG A 355 -7.99 15.67 16.44
C ARG A 355 -7.78 14.56 17.47
N CYS A 356 -8.49 14.68 18.59
CA CYS A 356 -8.66 13.56 19.51
C CYS A 356 -9.49 12.46 18.83
N VAL A 357 -9.03 11.22 18.93
CA VAL A 357 -9.66 10.03 18.33
C VAL A 357 -10.04 8.98 19.38
N ASP A 358 -10.15 9.39 20.65
CA ASP A 358 -10.55 8.49 21.73
C ASP A 358 -11.90 7.82 21.42
N GLY A 359 -11.98 6.52 21.70
CA GLY A 359 -13.16 5.70 21.39
C GLY A 359 -13.24 5.22 19.94
N ASP A 360 -12.32 5.62 19.06
CA ASP A 360 -12.23 5.12 17.69
C ASP A 360 -11.01 4.20 17.49
N ALA A 361 -11.18 2.91 17.74
CA ALA A 361 -10.11 1.91 17.67
C ALA A 361 -9.42 1.82 16.30
N LEU A 362 -10.05 2.27 15.19
CA LEU A 362 -9.39 2.31 13.89
C LEU A 362 -8.21 3.28 13.87
N PHE A 363 -8.36 4.42 14.53
CA PHE A 363 -7.38 5.51 14.52
C PHE A 363 -6.59 5.59 15.83
N ALA A 364 -7.21 5.31 16.98
CA ALA A 364 -6.57 5.35 18.29
C ALA A 364 -5.44 4.30 18.38
N ASP A 365 -5.70 3.06 17.96
CA ASP A 365 -4.78 1.94 18.15
C ASP A 365 -3.68 1.86 17.07
N LEU A 366 -3.44 2.94 16.31
CA LEU A 366 -2.44 2.93 15.24
C LEU A 366 -1.01 2.94 15.79
N PRO A 367 -0.21 1.88 15.55
CA PRO A 367 1.17 1.84 16.01
C PRO A 367 2.06 2.69 15.11
N ASP A 368 2.96 3.45 15.73
CA ASP A 368 4.08 4.15 15.08
C ASP A 368 3.74 4.79 13.72
N ALA A 369 4.33 4.32 12.61
CA ALA A 369 4.19 4.91 11.28
C ALA A 369 3.06 4.29 10.43
N TRP A 370 1.98 3.82 11.07
CA TRP A 370 0.84 3.24 10.38
C TRP A 370 -0.13 4.30 9.85
N ASN A 371 -0.71 3.97 8.70
CA ASN A 371 -1.80 4.69 8.09
C ASN A 371 -3.11 3.93 8.26
N ALA A 372 -4.23 4.65 8.26
CA ALA A 372 -5.55 4.07 8.22
C ALA A 372 -6.54 4.93 7.43
N LEU A 373 -7.60 4.29 6.96
CA LEU A 373 -8.63 4.89 6.15
C LEU A 373 -9.98 4.32 6.55
N ARG A 374 -10.97 5.20 6.64
CA ARG A 374 -12.40 4.90 6.67
C ARG A 374 -13.06 5.61 5.50
N VAL A 375 -13.82 4.86 4.71
CA VAL A 375 -14.63 5.39 3.60
C VAL A 375 -16.08 5.05 3.88
N THR A 376 -16.95 6.05 3.85
CA THR A 376 -18.40 5.87 3.99
C THR A 376 -19.09 6.16 2.67
N THR A 377 -20.01 5.28 2.28
CA THR A 377 -20.83 5.42 1.08
C THR A 377 -22.20 6.02 1.38
N GLY A 378 -22.92 6.45 0.35
CA GLY A 378 -24.20 7.16 0.48
C GLY A 378 -25.28 6.39 1.23
N ASP A 379 -25.26 5.06 1.16
CA ASP A 379 -26.18 4.16 1.87
C ASP A 379 -25.76 3.86 3.31
N GLY A 380 -24.63 4.42 3.77
CA GLY A 380 -24.11 4.27 5.12
C GLY A 380 -23.13 3.10 5.30
N ARG A 381 -22.80 2.33 4.26
CA ARG A 381 -21.76 1.29 4.39
C ARG A 381 -20.39 1.91 4.62
N VAL A 382 -19.62 1.28 5.49
CA VAL A 382 -18.29 1.70 5.91
C VAL A 382 -17.26 0.68 5.47
N PHE A 383 -16.18 1.16 4.84
CA PHE A 383 -15.03 0.37 4.41
C PHE A 383 -13.79 0.90 5.13
N THR A 384 -12.98 0.00 5.68
CA THR A 384 -11.80 0.39 6.45
C THR A 384 -10.55 -0.35 5.99
N ALA A 385 -9.41 0.33 6.04
CA ALA A 385 -8.09 -0.28 5.88
C ALA A 385 -7.09 0.34 6.85
N ARG A 386 -6.07 -0.43 7.22
CA ARG A 386 -4.92 0.03 7.98
C ARG A 386 -3.67 -0.76 7.59
N GLY A 387 -2.50 -0.18 7.79
CA GLY A 387 -1.21 -0.82 7.56
C GLY A 387 -0.05 0.15 7.65
N ARG A 388 1.19 -0.34 7.50
CA ARG A 388 2.40 0.50 7.48
C ARG A 388 2.33 1.52 6.33
N GLY A 389 2.43 2.81 6.68
CA GLY A 389 2.28 3.92 5.75
C GLY A 389 3.53 4.29 4.95
N ALA A 390 4.68 3.72 5.29
CA ALA A 390 5.98 4.03 4.71
C ALA A 390 6.97 2.86 4.87
N GLY A 391 8.08 2.93 4.13
CA GLY A 391 9.19 1.97 4.19
C GLY A 391 9.47 1.27 2.86
N ARG A 392 10.70 0.79 2.69
CA ARG A 392 11.14 0.09 1.46
C ARG A 392 10.23 -1.08 1.11
N THR A 393 10.07 -2.00 2.05
CA THR A 393 9.34 -3.26 1.84
C THR A 393 7.85 -3.03 1.62
N PRO A 394 7.13 -2.24 2.46
CA PRO A 394 5.72 -1.94 2.22
C PRO A 394 5.43 -1.34 0.84
N THR A 395 6.22 -0.33 0.43
CA THR A 395 5.99 0.36 -0.85
C THR A 395 6.31 -0.53 -2.05
N ALA A 396 7.42 -1.29 -2.00
CA ALA A 396 7.77 -2.23 -3.07
C ALA A 396 6.71 -3.33 -3.24
N GLU A 397 6.02 -3.69 -2.16
CA GLU A 397 4.98 -4.73 -2.18
C GLU A 397 3.66 -4.23 -2.73
N SER A 398 3.32 -2.97 -2.52
CA SER A 398 2.24 -2.30 -3.25
C SER A 398 2.50 -2.23 -4.76
N VAL A 399 3.72 -1.87 -5.16
CA VAL A 399 4.12 -1.90 -6.58
C VAL A 399 4.03 -3.31 -7.14
N TRP A 400 4.51 -4.31 -6.39
CA TRP A 400 4.45 -5.69 -6.83
C TRP A 400 3.01 -6.22 -6.95
N ALA A 401 2.14 -5.87 -6.02
CA ALA A 401 0.75 -6.27 -6.08
C ALA A 401 0.03 -5.64 -7.29
N ASP A 402 0.29 -4.35 -7.59
CA ASP A 402 -0.16 -3.68 -8.81
C ASP A 402 0.32 -4.43 -10.07
N LEU A 403 1.59 -4.81 -10.11
CA LEU A 403 2.15 -5.61 -11.21
C LEU A 403 1.42 -6.94 -11.41
N ILE A 404 1.13 -7.67 -10.33
CA ILE A 404 0.41 -8.93 -10.50
C ILE A 404 -1.06 -8.72 -10.87
N ASP A 405 -1.71 -7.68 -10.36
CA ASP A 405 -3.07 -7.35 -10.80
C ASP A 405 -3.12 -7.04 -12.30
N LEU A 406 -2.08 -6.41 -12.88
CA LEU A 406 -1.95 -6.25 -14.32
C LEU A 406 -1.68 -7.56 -15.07
N ALA A 407 -0.90 -8.47 -14.48
CA ALA A 407 -0.52 -9.74 -15.09
C ALA A 407 -1.64 -10.79 -15.08
N ASP A 408 -2.56 -10.72 -14.13
CA ASP A 408 -3.68 -11.64 -13.96
C ASP A 408 -4.98 -11.17 -14.64
N ALA A 409 -4.99 -9.94 -15.17
CA ALA A 409 -6.15 -9.30 -15.83
C ALA A 409 -6.15 -9.57 -17.33
#